data_AF-A0A356F5S7-F1
#
_entry.id   AF-A0A356F5S7-F1
#
_cell.length_a   1.000
_cell.length_b   1.000
_cell.length_c   1.000
_cell.angle_alpha   90.00
_cell.angle_beta   90.00
_cell.angle_gamma   90.00
#
_symmetry.space_group_name_H-M   'P 1'
#
loop_
_entity.id
_entity.type
_entity.pdbx_description
1 polymer ?
#
loop_
_entity_poly.entity_id
_entity_poly.type
_entity_poly.pdbx_seq_one_letter_code
_entity_poly.pdbx_strand_id
1 'polypeptide(L)'
;MKKTGLLLALLLLSVKPAAAGTLAEWGKFLAEDIKDISCQHNYDVYLPFYAWHNRLTYDQEHIDKYNENAWGFGLGISHTNDEQTWSGIYAMGFKDSNSYLEAYFGYARQWNWTAGDENQWSAGIGYTLGLTQRHEYAYIPVPLPLPLFGVGY
;
A
#
# COMPACT_ATOMS: atom_id res chain seq x y z
N MET A 1 1.28 -24.48 -31.21
CA MET A 1 0.26 -25.15 -30.38
C MET A 1 0.02 -24.33 -29.12
N LYS A 2 -1.20 -23.78 -28.98
CA LYS A 2 -1.88 -23.26 -27.78
C LYS A 2 -1.15 -22.20 -26.91
N LYS A 3 -1.10 -20.95 -27.41
CA LYS A 3 -0.92 -19.72 -26.61
C LYS A 3 -2.26 -19.17 -26.07
N THR A 4 -3.20 -20.03 -25.73
CA THR A 4 -4.58 -19.65 -25.38
C THR A 4 -4.95 -19.90 -23.92
N GLY A 5 -4.01 -20.37 -23.09
CA GLY A 5 -4.32 -20.76 -21.70
C GLY A 5 -4.28 -19.64 -20.66
N LEU A 6 -3.66 -18.49 -20.93
CA LEU A 6 -3.42 -17.48 -19.88
C LEU A 6 -4.56 -16.45 -19.73
N LEU A 7 -5.48 -16.37 -20.70
CA LEU A 7 -6.57 -15.38 -20.70
C LEU A 7 -7.81 -15.80 -19.91
N LEU A 8 -7.91 -17.07 -19.48
CA LEU A 8 -9.09 -17.56 -18.74
C LEU A 8 -8.97 -17.43 -17.21
N ALA A 9 -7.78 -17.24 -16.65
CA ALA A 9 -7.60 -17.15 -15.20
C ALA A 9 -8.07 -15.79 -14.60
N LEU A 10 -8.16 -14.74 -15.43
CA LEU A 10 -8.64 -13.42 -15.00
C LEU A 10 -10.18 -13.26 -15.01
N LEU A 11 -10.93 -14.27 -15.47
CA LEU A 11 -12.38 -14.15 -15.72
C LEU A 11 -13.27 -14.84 -14.67
N LEU A 12 -12.71 -15.35 -13.57
CA LEU A 12 -13.45 -16.01 -12.50
C LEU A 12 -13.25 -15.38 -11.11
N LEU A 13 -12.91 -14.09 -11.05
CA LEU A 13 -13.20 -13.30 -9.86
C LEU A 13 -14.72 -13.12 -9.79
N SER A 14 -15.37 -14.00 -9.04
CA SER A 14 -16.76 -13.81 -8.62
C SER A 14 -16.81 -12.51 -7.82
N VAL A 15 -17.18 -11.41 -8.49
CA VAL A 15 -17.46 -10.14 -7.84
C VAL A 15 -18.73 -10.36 -7.03
N LYS A 16 -18.57 -10.73 -5.74
CA LYS A 16 -19.68 -10.65 -4.81
C LYS A 16 -20.16 -9.20 -4.82
N PRO A 17 -21.47 -8.93 -4.90
CA PRO A 17 -21.97 -7.58 -4.74
C PRO A 17 -21.46 -7.07 -3.39
N ALA A 18 -20.67 -6.00 -3.42
CA ALA A 18 -20.21 -5.34 -2.22
C ALA A 18 -21.43 -4.70 -1.55
N ALA A 19 -21.95 -5.31 -0.49
CA ALA A 19 -22.85 -4.61 0.40
C ALA A 19 -22.04 -3.50 1.07
N ALA A 20 -22.43 -2.24 0.84
CA ALA A 20 -21.80 -1.12 1.51
C ALA A 20 -22.10 -1.21 3.01
N GLY A 21 -21.07 -1.51 3.80
CA GLY A 21 -21.16 -1.39 5.25
C GLY A 21 -21.42 0.05 5.66
N THR A 22 -22.00 0.24 6.83
CA THR A 22 -22.19 1.55 7.47
C THR A 22 -20.85 2.11 7.94
N LEU A 23 -20.77 3.43 8.10
CA LEU A 23 -19.60 4.09 8.72
C LEU A 23 -19.31 3.56 10.14
N ALA A 24 -20.36 3.17 10.87
CA ALA A 24 -20.22 2.62 12.21
C ALA A 24 -19.57 1.22 12.20
N GLU A 25 -19.97 0.35 11.26
CA GLU A 25 -19.35 -0.97 11.09
C GLU A 25 -17.88 -0.83 10.67
N TRP A 26 -17.58 0.10 9.76
CA TRP A 26 -16.21 0.39 9.35
C TRP A 26 -15.35 0.93 10.49
N GLY A 27 -15.90 1.85 11.30
CA GLY A 27 -15.21 2.37 12.48
C GLY A 27 -14.93 1.30 13.53
N LYS A 28 -15.89 0.39 13.75
CA LYS A 28 -15.72 -0.75 14.66
C LYS A 28 -14.63 -1.69 14.17
N PHE A 29 -14.68 -2.07 12.89
CA PHE A 29 -13.66 -2.90 12.25
C PHE A 29 -12.27 -2.29 12.40
N LEU A 30 -12.11 -1.00 12.04
CA LEU A 30 -10.81 -0.33 12.13
C LEU A 30 -10.29 -0.27 13.57
N ALA A 31 -11.17 -0.02 14.55
CA ALA A 31 -10.79 -0.01 15.95
C ALA A 31 -10.34 -1.39 16.46
N GLU A 32 -11.00 -2.46 16.03
CA GLU A 32 -10.62 -3.84 16.33
C GLU A 32 -9.27 -4.19 15.70
N ASP A 33 -9.07 -3.85 14.42
CA ASP A 33 -7.83 -4.15 13.71
C ASP A 33 -6.63 -3.37 14.28
N ILE A 34 -6.83 -2.09 14.61
CA ILE A 34 -5.80 -1.26 15.30
C ILE A 34 -5.47 -1.83 16.68
N LYS A 35 -6.45 -2.37 17.40
CA LYS A 35 -6.22 -3.02 18.69
C LYS A 35 -5.36 -4.27 18.50
N ASP A 36 -5.63 -5.08 17.48
CA ASP A 36 -4.85 -6.28 17.18
C ASP A 36 -3.41 -5.92 16.81
N ILE A 37 -3.21 -4.91 15.95
CA ILE A 37 -1.89 -4.34 15.66
C ILE A 37 -1.21 -3.93 16.97
N SER A 38 -1.88 -3.16 17.83
CA SER A 38 -1.29 -2.66 19.07
C SER A 38 -0.89 -3.78 20.04
N CYS A 39 -1.70 -4.84 20.14
CA CYS A 39 -1.48 -5.95 21.06
C CYS A 39 -0.48 -7.00 20.56
N GLN A 40 -0.36 -7.19 19.24
CA GLN A 40 0.39 -8.29 18.62
C GLN A 40 1.25 -7.79 17.45
N HIS A 41 1.94 -6.66 17.64
CA HIS A 41 2.73 -6.04 16.58
C HIS A 41 4.08 -6.70 16.34
N ASN A 42 4.49 -6.64 15.08
CA ASN A 42 5.88 -6.59 14.65
C ASN A 42 6.28 -5.13 14.38
N TYR A 43 7.57 -4.83 14.47
CA TYR A 43 8.11 -3.53 14.05
C TYR A 43 8.57 -3.58 12.60
N ASP A 44 8.17 -2.58 11.83
CA ASP A 44 8.52 -2.46 10.41
C ASP A 44 9.44 -1.26 10.18
N VAL A 45 10.36 -1.44 9.24
CA VAL A 45 11.19 -0.37 8.67
C VAL A 45 10.87 -0.27 7.19
N TYR A 46 10.49 0.92 6.73
CA TYR A 46 10.23 1.20 5.33
C TYR A 46 11.39 2.01 4.74
N LEU A 47 11.92 1.56 3.60
CA LEU A 47 12.99 2.24 2.88
C LEU A 47 12.51 2.62 1.47
N PRO A 48 11.87 3.79 1.31
CA PRO A 48 11.56 4.36 0.01
C PRO A 48 12.82 4.49 -0.88
N PHE A 49 12.74 4.00 -2.12
CA PHE A 49 13.88 3.93 -3.04
C PHE A 49 13.58 4.54 -4.42
N TYR A 50 12.44 4.19 -5.03
CA TYR A 50 12.13 4.58 -6.41
C TYR A 50 10.65 4.91 -6.59
N ALA A 51 10.37 5.96 -7.35
CA ALA A 51 9.06 6.35 -7.82
C ALA A 51 9.07 6.42 -9.34
N TRP A 52 8.14 5.71 -9.98
CA TRP A 52 8.01 5.70 -11.44
C TRP A 52 6.86 6.60 -11.87
N HIS A 53 7.11 7.48 -12.83
CA HIS A 53 6.05 8.29 -13.44
C HIS A 53 5.47 7.60 -14.68
N ASN A 54 4.14 7.60 -14.79
CA ASN A 54 3.48 6.94 -15.91
C ASN A 54 3.79 7.63 -17.25
N ARG A 55 4.56 6.95 -18.10
CA ARG A 55 5.04 7.44 -19.40
C ARG A 55 3.96 7.58 -20.47
N LEU A 56 2.75 7.11 -20.20
CA LEU A 56 1.60 7.29 -21.09
C LEU A 56 0.85 8.60 -20.82
N THR A 57 1.01 9.19 -19.64
CA THR A 57 0.23 10.36 -19.20
C THR A 57 1.05 11.62 -19.02
N TYR A 58 2.38 11.53 -18.95
CA TYR A 58 3.28 12.67 -18.80
C TYR A 58 4.15 12.83 -20.04
N ASP A 59 4.33 14.09 -20.48
CA ASP A 59 5.26 14.42 -21.57
C ASP A 59 6.71 14.19 -21.14
N GLN A 60 7.58 13.88 -22.10
CA GLN A 60 8.98 13.53 -21.85
C GLN A 60 9.75 14.61 -21.06
N GLU A 61 9.47 15.89 -21.32
CA GLU A 61 10.07 17.02 -20.59
C GLU A 61 9.76 17.01 -19.08
N HIS A 62 8.56 16.55 -18.70
CA HIS A 62 8.18 16.42 -17.29
C HIS A 62 8.82 15.19 -16.66
N ILE A 63 8.88 14.07 -17.39
CA ILE A 63 9.51 12.83 -16.92
C ILE A 63 11.00 13.05 -16.65
N ASP A 64 11.70 13.75 -17.55
CA ASP A 64 13.14 13.99 -17.42
C ASP A 64 13.49 14.96 -16.27
N LYS A 65 12.51 15.76 -15.82
CA LYS A 65 12.67 16.71 -14.72
C LYS A 65 12.35 16.09 -13.36
N TYR A 66 11.46 15.10 -13.29
CA TYR A 66 11.00 14.56 -12.02
C TYR A 66 12.07 13.70 -11.34
N ASN A 67 12.21 13.91 -10.04
CA ASN A 67 12.99 13.03 -9.19
C ASN A 67 12.27 11.68 -9.04
N GLU A 68 12.83 10.64 -9.65
CA GLU A 68 12.37 9.26 -9.45
C GLU A 68 13.08 8.56 -8.27
N ASN A 69 14.09 9.21 -7.69
CA ASN A 69 14.78 8.69 -6.52
C ASN A 69 14.04 9.15 -5.24
N ALA A 70 13.02 8.40 -4.86
CA ALA A 70 12.17 8.67 -3.71
C ALA A 70 12.83 8.30 -2.38
N TRP A 71 14.12 8.60 -2.20
CA TRP A 71 14.88 8.24 -0.99
C TRP A 71 14.20 8.79 0.26
N GLY A 72 14.07 7.93 1.26
CA GLY A 72 13.39 8.27 2.49
C GLY A 72 13.56 7.21 3.56
N PHE A 73 12.78 7.35 4.61
CA PHE A 73 12.74 6.43 5.72
C PHE A 73 11.36 6.44 6.36
N GLY A 74 10.94 5.28 6.85
CA GLY A 74 9.70 5.14 7.59
C GLY A 74 9.78 4.04 8.63
N LEU A 75 8.85 4.12 9.57
CA LEU A 75 8.66 3.15 10.63
C LEU A 75 7.18 2.82 10.75
N GLY A 76 6.89 1.63 11.24
CA GLY A 76 5.53 1.24 11.54
C GLY A 76 5.45 0.07 12.49
N ILE A 77 4.21 -0.26 12.81
CA ILE A 77 3.84 -1.48 13.49
C ILE A 77 2.80 -2.21 12.66
N SER A 78 2.92 -3.53 12.59
CA SER A 78 1.99 -4.35 11.83
C SER A 78 1.67 -5.67 12.49
N HIS A 79 0.56 -6.26 12.06
CA HIS A 79 0.13 -7.58 12.45
C HIS A 79 -0.34 -8.34 11.22
N THR A 80 -0.03 -9.64 11.19
CA THR A 80 -0.54 -10.57 10.18
C THR A 80 -1.42 -11.58 10.87
N ASN A 81 -2.67 -11.68 10.45
CA ASN A 81 -3.62 -12.62 11.03
C ASN A 81 -3.49 -14.04 10.41
N ASP A 82 -4.23 -15.00 10.95
CA ASP A 82 -4.22 -16.40 10.50
C ASP A 82 -4.66 -16.60 9.03
N GLU A 83 -5.35 -15.62 8.44
CA GLU A 83 -5.75 -15.60 7.03
C GLU A 83 -4.68 -14.95 6.13
N GLN A 84 -3.47 -14.73 6.64
CA GLN A 84 -2.37 -14.06 5.95
C GLN A 84 -2.69 -12.62 5.52
N THR A 85 -3.69 -11.99 6.14
CA THR A 85 -3.96 -10.58 5.94
C THR A 85 -3.03 -9.77 6.83
N TRP A 86 -2.18 -8.97 6.19
CA TRP A 86 -1.31 -8.01 6.85
C TRP A 86 -2.05 -6.69 7.03
N SER A 87 -1.96 -6.09 8.21
CA SER A 87 -2.35 -4.71 8.42
C SER A 87 -1.34 -3.98 9.29
N GLY A 88 -1.21 -2.67 9.08
CA GLY A 88 -0.19 -1.88 9.76
C GLY A 88 -0.53 -0.41 9.85
N ILE A 89 0.06 0.25 10.84
CA ILE A 89 0.06 1.69 10.99
C ILE A 89 1.50 2.15 10.82
N TYR A 90 1.72 3.13 9.95
CA TYR A 90 3.05 3.57 9.59
C TYR A 90 3.13 5.07 9.39
N ALA A 91 4.35 5.58 9.46
CA ALA A 91 4.71 6.93 9.05
C ALA A 91 6.05 6.88 8.31
N MET A 92 6.15 7.65 7.23
CA MET A 92 7.35 7.75 6.41
C MET A 92 7.55 9.18 5.91
N GLY A 93 8.81 9.55 5.70
CA GLY A 93 9.21 10.76 5.01
C GLY A 93 10.14 10.40 3.85
N PHE A 94 9.87 10.93 2.66
CA PHE A 94 10.65 10.66 1.46
C PHE A 94 10.71 11.88 0.56
N LYS A 95 11.66 11.89 -0.40
CA LYS A 95 11.72 12.94 -1.41
C LYS A 95 10.64 12.75 -2.47
N ASP A 96 9.88 13.80 -2.75
CA ASP A 96 8.87 13.81 -3.81
C ASP A 96 9.48 14.07 -5.20
N SER A 97 8.62 14.21 -6.21
CA SER A 97 9.02 14.45 -7.60
C SER A 97 9.73 15.79 -7.82
N ASN A 98 9.51 16.77 -6.94
CA ASN A 98 10.20 18.07 -6.94
C ASN A 98 11.41 18.08 -5.98
N SER A 99 11.80 16.93 -5.44
CA SER A 99 12.89 16.77 -4.47
C SER A 99 12.65 17.44 -3.11
N TYR A 100 11.42 17.82 -2.79
CA TYR A 100 11.05 18.27 -1.45
C TYR A 100 10.71 17.08 -0.55
N LEU A 101 10.76 17.30 0.77
CA LEU A 101 10.25 16.31 1.71
C LEU A 101 8.73 16.19 1.55
N GLU A 102 8.26 14.97 1.35
CA GLU A 102 6.87 14.54 1.50
C GLU A 102 6.78 13.57 2.68
N ALA A 103 5.82 13.80 3.58
CA ALA A 103 5.52 12.89 4.66
C ALA A 103 4.20 12.15 4.36
N TYR A 104 4.14 10.87 4.66
CA TYR A 104 2.93 10.06 4.56
C TYR A 104 2.77 9.23 5.83
N PHE A 105 1.59 9.23 6.43
CA PHE A 105 1.26 8.38 7.56
C PHE A 105 -0.17 7.88 7.46
N GLY A 106 -0.41 6.64 7.88
CA GLY A 106 -1.72 6.01 7.68
C GLY A 106 -1.82 4.59 8.17
N TYR A 107 -2.98 4.02 7.88
CA TYR A 107 -3.30 2.61 8.07
C TYR A 107 -3.27 1.92 6.71
N ALA A 108 -2.65 0.74 6.64
CA ALA A 108 -2.64 -0.09 5.47
C ALA A 108 -3.14 -1.50 5.77
N ARG A 109 -3.78 -2.13 4.78
CA ARG A 109 -4.22 -3.52 4.83
C ARG A 109 -3.94 -4.19 3.50
N GLN A 110 -3.37 -5.39 3.53
CA GLN A 110 -3.02 -6.19 2.36
C GLN A 110 -3.40 -7.65 2.59
N TRP A 111 -4.19 -8.21 1.68
CA TRP A 111 -4.48 -9.64 1.65
C TRP A 111 -3.35 -10.35 0.91
N ASN A 112 -2.69 -11.29 1.57
CA ASN A 112 -1.60 -12.06 0.98
C ASN A 112 -2.00 -13.49 0.68
N TRP A 113 -1.43 -14.02 -0.39
CA TRP A 113 -1.40 -15.45 -0.68
C TRP A 113 0.04 -15.93 -0.55
N THR A 114 0.23 -17.06 0.11
CA THR A 114 1.55 -17.67 0.29
C THR A 114 1.76 -18.88 -0.61
N ALA A 115 3.02 -19.16 -0.96
CA ALA A 115 3.41 -20.32 -1.76
C ALA A 115 4.79 -20.85 -1.33
N GLY A 116 5.08 -22.09 -1.74
CA GLY A 116 6.29 -22.83 -1.34
C GLY A 116 6.01 -23.85 -0.24
N ASP A 117 6.95 -24.77 -0.04
CA ASP A 117 6.79 -25.88 0.91
C ASP A 117 6.63 -25.40 2.36
N GLU A 118 7.20 -24.23 2.68
CA GLU A 118 7.12 -23.60 4.01
C GLU A 118 6.31 -22.29 4.00
N ASN A 119 5.53 -22.04 2.93
CA ASN A 119 4.82 -20.76 2.72
C ASN A 119 5.74 -19.53 2.73
N GLN A 120 7.02 -19.68 2.37
CA GLN A 120 7.99 -18.57 2.44
C GLN A 120 7.70 -17.45 1.43
N TRP A 121 7.14 -17.75 0.27
CA TRP A 121 6.79 -16.72 -0.70
C TRP A 121 5.45 -16.11 -0.39
N SER A 122 5.33 -14.79 -0.48
CA SER A 122 4.05 -14.08 -0.38
C SER A 122 3.85 -13.09 -1.51
N ALA A 123 2.60 -12.94 -1.94
CA ALA A 123 2.18 -11.87 -2.84
C ALA A 123 0.80 -11.38 -2.40
N GLY A 124 0.55 -10.08 -2.48
CA GLY A 124 -0.70 -9.52 -2.00
C GLY A 124 -1.13 -8.25 -2.69
N ILE A 125 -2.41 -7.93 -2.51
CA ILE A 125 -3.05 -6.69 -2.94
C ILE A 125 -3.76 -6.07 -1.74
N GLY A 126 -3.79 -4.75 -1.69
CA GLY A 126 -4.32 -4.03 -0.55
C GLY A 126 -4.63 -2.57 -0.84
N TYR A 127 -4.77 -1.83 0.23
CA TYR A 127 -4.94 -0.39 0.20
C TYR A 127 -4.29 0.25 1.42
N THR A 128 -3.98 1.54 1.30
CA THR A 128 -3.62 2.41 2.42
C THR A 128 -4.57 3.59 2.47
N LEU A 129 -4.96 3.96 3.68
CA LEU A 129 -5.73 5.16 4.01
C LEU A 129 -4.85 6.01 4.93
N GLY A 130 -4.40 7.14 4.41
CA GLY A 130 -3.49 8.00 5.13
C GLY A 130 -3.62 9.46 4.75
N LEU A 131 -2.74 10.24 5.37
CA LEU A 131 -2.56 11.65 5.12
C LEU A 131 -1.16 11.86 4.54
N THR A 132 -1.08 12.65 3.47
CA THR A 132 0.19 13.14 2.92
C THR A 132 0.37 14.62 3.27
N GLN A 133 1.61 15.06 3.44
CA GLN A 133 1.99 16.46 3.59
C GLN A 133 3.09 16.78 2.58
N ARG A 134 2.84 17.77 1.73
CA ARG A 134 3.74 18.17 0.64
C ARG A 134 4.02 19.66 0.65
N HIS A 135 5.15 20.05 0.06
CA HIS A 135 5.58 21.44 -0.03
C HIS A 135 4.55 22.32 -0.75
N GLU A 136 3.96 21.81 -1.84
CA GLU A 136 2.97 22.50 -2.69
C GLU A 136 1.69 22.86 -1.93
N TYR A 137 1.38 22.15 -0.86
CA TYR A 137 0.22 22.39 0.00
C TYR A 137 0.59 23.04 1.33
N ALA A 138 1.76 23.69 1.40
CA ALA A 138 2.29 24.28 2.63
C ALA A 138 2.32 23.29 3.80
N TYR A 139 2.50 21.99 3.51
CA TYR A 139 2.46 20.88 4.48
C TYR A 139 1.14 20.71 5.24
N ILE A 140 0.03 21.24 4.74
CA ILE A 140 -1.31 20.92 5.26
C ILE A 140 -1.57 19.43 4.97
N PRO A 141 -1.98 18.61 5.97
CA PRO A 141 -2.32 17.20 5.74
C PRO A 141 -3.50 17.03 4.78
N VAL A 142 -3.31 16.25 3.73
CA VAL A 142 -4.33 15.94 2.71
C VAL A 142 -4.61 14.44 2.70
N PRO A 143 -5.89 14.00 2.75
CA PRO A 143 -6.24 12.59 2.65
C PRO A 143 -5.85 12.01 1.29
N LEU A 144 -5.16 10.87 1.31
CA LEU A 144 -4.70 10.20 0.09
C LEU A 144 -4.86 8.67 0.22
N PRO A 145 -6.00 8.10 -0.19
CA PRO A 145 -6.16 6.67 -0.29
C PRO A 145 -5.42 6.14 -1.52
N LEU A 146 -4.64 5.07 -1.37
CA LEU A 146 -3.88 4.47 -2.48
C LEU A 146 -4.03 2.95 -2.50
N PRO A 147 -4.01 2.31 -3.69
CA PRO A 147 -3.86 0.87 -3.78
C PRO A 147 -2.46 0.45 -3.34
N LEU A 148 -2.35 -0.75 -2.80
CA LEU A 148 -1.08 -1.38 -2.41
C LEU A 148 -0.91 -2.73 -3.11
N PHE A 149 0.33 -3.06 -3.40
CA PHE A 149 0.76 -4.37 -3.86
C PHE A 149 2.08 -4.70 -3.18
N GLY A 150 2.27 -5.95 -2.80
CA GLY A 150 3.48 -6.40 -2.13
C GLY A 150 3.86 -7.81 -2.54
N VAL A 151 5.16 -8.08 -2.50
CA VAL A 151 5.74 -9.41 -2.63
C VAL A 151 6.80 -9.59 -1.53
N GLY A 152 6.92 -10.79 -0.99
CA GLY A 152 7.83 -11.10 0.10
C GLY A 152 8.40 -12.51 0.01
N TYR A 153 9.44 -12.73 0.81
CA TYR A 153 10.17 -13.98 0.99
C TYR A 153 10.52 -14.16 2.47
#